data_AF-A0AA41SIE5-F1
#
_entry.id   AF-A0AA41SIE5-F1
#
_cell.length_a   1.000
_cell.length_b   1.000
_cell.length_c   1.000
_cell.angle_alpha   90.00
_cell.angle_beta   90.00
_cell.angle_gamma   90.00
#
_symmetry.space_group_name_H-M   'P 1'
#
loop_
_entity.id
_entity.type
_entity.pdbx_description
1 polymer ?
#
loop_
_entity_poly.entity_id
_entity_poly.type
_entity_poly.pdbx_seq_one_letter_code
_entity_poly.pdbx_strand_id
1 'polypeptide(L)' 'MKGKCLIVLDDVWTTRIDVDELLKDLLSISCQGSKILMTMRSAEDITPMTDCRYFKYQLQGLPEDDCWSIIKNVAFGHG' A
#
# COMPACT_ATOMS: atom_id res chain seq x y z
N MET A 1 1.96 2.19 21.62
CA MET A 1 3.11 2.70 20.82
C MET A 1 3.34 4.15 21.22
N LYS A 2 4.60 4.66 21.27
CA LYS A 2 4.88 6.09 21.49
C LYS A 2 5.40 6.68 20.18
N GLY A 3 4.58 7.46 19.49
CA GLY A 3 4.93 8.11 18.23
C GLY A 3 4.05 7.69 17.05
N LYS A 4 3.99 8.55 16.02
CA LYS A 4 3.31 8.26 14.77
C LYS A 4 4.04 7.14 14.03
N CYS A 5 3.30 6.23 13.41
CA CYS A 5 3.86 5.15 12.59
C CYS A 5 3.24 5.12 11.19
N LEU A 6 4.00 4.57 10.25
CA LEU A 6 3.49 4.11 8.96
C LEU A 6 3.50 2.59 9.00
N ILE A 7 2.31 1.99 8.86
CA ILE A 7 2.14 0.54 8.78
C ILE A 7 1.99 0.17 7.31
N VAL A 8 2.85 -0.71 6.81
CA VAL A 8 2.82 -1.16 5.41
C VAL A 8 2.39 -2.62 5.38
N LEU A 9 1.25 -2.89 4.74
CA LEU A 9 0.77 -4.24 4.47
C LEU A 9 1.05 -4.53 3.00
N ASP A 10 2.08 -5.33 2.74
CA ASP A 10 2.52 -5.65 1.38
C ASP A 10 1.83 -6.91 0.86
N ASP A 11 1.45 -6.89 -0.42
CA ASP A 11 0.80 -7.99 -1.15
C ASP A 11 -0.42 -8.57 -0.40
N VAL A 12 -1.42 -7.73 -0.12
CA VAL A 12 -2.67 -8.11 0.56
C VAL A 12 -3.63 -8.81 -0.42
N TRP A 13 -4.19 -9.94 0.01
CA TRP A 13 -5.17 -10.72 -0.75
C TRP A 13 -6.52 -10.72 -0.01
N THR A 14 -7.50 -10.02 -0.56
CA THR A 14 -8.83 -9.78 0.03
C THR A 14 -9.67 -11.06 0.20
N THR A 15 -9.37 -12.13 -0.54
CA THR A 15 -10.11 -13.40 -0.47
C THR A 15 -9.77 -14.27 0.74
N ARG A 16 -8.76 -13.90 1.53
CA ARG A 16 -8.22 -14.75 2.62
C ARG A 16 -8.26 -14.12 4.01
N ILE A 17 -8.52 -12.81 4.09
CA ILE A 17 -8.41 -12.04 5.34
C ILE A 17 -9.63 -11.14 5.46
N ASP A 18 -10.23 -11.09 6.64
CA ASP A 18 -11.13 -10.01 7.02
C ASP A 18 -10.29 -8.74 7.21
N VAL A 19 -10.12 -8.01 6.11
CA VAL A 19 -9.31 -6.79 6.07
C VAL A 19 -9.90 -5.73 7.01
N ASP A 20 -11.20 -5.73 7.24
CA ASP A 20 -11.84 -4.75 8.12
C ASP A 20 -11.52 -5.01 9.59
N GLU A 21 -11.52 -6.26 10.03
CA GLU A 21 -11.10 -6.63 11.39
C GLU A 21 -9.62 -6.29 11.62
N LEU A 22 -8.74 -6.67 10.67
CA LEU A 22 -7.31 -6.33 10.73
C LEU A 22 -7.09 -4.82 10.84
N LEU A 23 -7.80 -4.02 10.04
CA LEU A 23 -7.65 -2.56 10.06
C LEU A 23 -8.17 -1.95 11.36
N LYS A 24 -9.28 -2.45 11.92
CA LYS A 24 -9.78 -2.01 13.24
C LYS A 24 -8.76 -2.26 14.32
N ASP A 25 -8.16 -3.46 14.34
CA ASP A 25 -7.12 -3.81 15.31
C ASP A 25 -5.90 -2.90 15.17
N LEU A 26 -5.40 -2.72 13.95
CA LEU A 26 -4.25 -1.84 13.68
C LEU A 26 -4.52 -0.38 14.06
N LEU A 27 -5.72 0.12 13.79
CA LEU A 27 -6.11 1.49 14.15
C LEU A 27 -6.22 1.64 15.67
N SER A 28 -6.76 0.64 16.38
CA SER A 28 -6.94 0.66 17.84
C SER A 28 -5.63 0.78 18.61
N ILE A 29 -4.55 0.20 18.08
CA ILE A 29 -3.21 0.23 18.69
C ILE A 29 -2.35 1.41 18.21
N SER A 30 -2.79 2.11 17.16
CA SER A 30 -2.03 3.18 16.51
C SER A 30 -2.21 4.54 17.21
N CYS A 31 -1.21 5.40 17.08
CA CYS A 31 -1.29 6.77 17.56
C CYS A 31 -1.99 7.68 16.54
N GLN A 32 -2.62 8.76 17.00
CA GLN A 32 -3.22 9.75 16.12
C GLN A 32 -2.22 10.28 15.08
N GLY A 33 -2.61 10.24 13.81
CA GLY A 33 -1.79 10.64 12.68
C GLY A 33 -0.91 9.53 12.11
N SER A 34 -1.01 8.30 12.62
CA SER A 34 -0.50 7.11 11.93
C SER A 34 -1.24 6.88 10.62
N LYS A 35 -0.56 6.22 9.67
CA LYS A 35 -1.11 5.88 8.36
C LYS A 35 -0.91 4.39 8.07
N ILE A 36 -1.83 3.82 7.30
CA ILE A 36 -1.74 2.46 6.78
C ILE A 36 -1.61 2.56 5.26
N LEU A 37 -0.61 1.90 4.70
CA LEU A 37 -0.42 1.73 3.26
C LEU A 37 -0.58 0.24 2.94
N MET A 38 -1.53 -0.07 2.07
CA MET A 38 -1.76 -1.44 1.59
C MET A 38 -1.36 -1.51 0.12
N THR A 39 -0.55 -2.50 -0.24
CA THR A 39 -0.32 -2.87 -1.64
C THR A 39 -1.12 -4.14 -1.93
N MET A 40 -1.74 -4.19 -3.11
CA MET A 40 -2.60 -5.30 -3.53
C MET A 40 -2.52 -5.45 -5.03
N ARG A 41 -2.73 -6.67 -5.54
CA ARG A 41 -2.72 -6.94 -6.99
C ARG A 41 -4.08 -6.69 -7.64
N SER A 42 -5.17 -6.93 -6.90
CA SER A 42 -6.52 -6.70 -7.40
C SER A 42 -6.89 -5.24 -7.25
N ALA A 43 -7.60 -4.71 -8.24
CA ALA A 43 -8.32 -3.45 -8.11
C ALA A 43 -9.72 -3.68 -7.56
N GLU A 44 -9.96 -4.75 -6.80
CA GLU A 44 -11.25 -4.98 -6.16
C GLU A 44 -11.42 -4.02 -4.99
N ASP A 45 -12.66 -3.59 -4.74
CA ASP A 45 -12.95 -2.71 -3.62
C ASP A 45 -12.97 -3.52 -2.32
N ILE A 46 -12.32 -2.97 -1.29
CA ILE A 46 -12.35 -3.54 0.06
C ILE A 46 -13.68 -3.12 0.66
N THR A 47 -14.59 -4.09 0.77
CA THR A 47 -15.93 -3.91 1.32
C THR A 47 -16.02 -4.63 2.67
N PRO A 48 -16.70 -4.09 3.70
CA PRO A 48 -17.14 -2.70 3.90
C PRO A 48 -16.22 -1.89 4.86
N MET A 49 -15.28 -1.12 4.30
CA MET A 49 -14.63 -0.05 5.06
C MET A 49 -15.57 1.17 5.23
N THR A 50 -16.71 1.01 5.89
CA THR A 50 -17.75 2.05 6.06
C THR A 50 -17.30 3.23 6.92
N ASP A 51 -16.37 3.01 7.86
CA ASP A 51 -15.95 4.00 8.86
C ASP A 51 -14.57 4.62 8.59
N CYS A 52 -13.86 4.17 7.56
CA CYS A 52 -12.50 4.62 7.27
C CYS A 52 -12.44 5.32 5.91
N ARG A 53 -12.05 6.60 5.93
CA ARG A 53 -11.64 7.30 4.70
C ARG A 53 -10.33 6.69 4.22
N TYR A 54 -10.40 5.81 3.23
CA TYR A 54 -9.23 5.32 2.50
C TYR A 54 -9.16 5.93 1.11
N PHE A 55 -7.96 5.95 0.55
CA PHE A 55 -7.71 6.38 -0.83
C PHE A 55 -7.09 5.22 -1.59
N LYS A 56 -7.71 4.85 -2.71
CA LYS A 56 -7.20 3.83 -3.62
C LYS A 56 -6.35 4.51 -4.68
N TYR A 57 -5.08 4.10 -4.78
CA TYR A 57 -4.18 4.56 -5.84
C TYR A 57 -3.87 3.41 -6.77
N GLN A 58 -4.40 3.47 -8.00
CA GLN A 58 -4.11 2.49 -9.04
C GLN A 58 -2.81 2.87 -9.73
N LEU A 59 -1.74 2.11 -9.45
CA LEU A 59 -0.46 2.25 -10.13
C LEU A 59 -0.63 2.08 -11.64
N GLN A 60 0.02 2.98 -12.38
CA GLN A 60 0.11 2.90 -13.84
C GLN A 60 1.49 2.39 -14.24
N GLY A 61 1.57 1.78 -15.42
CA GLY A 61 2.86 1.46 -16.03
C GLY A 61 3.65 2.74 -16.28
N LEU A 62 4.97 2.64 -16.19
CA LEU A 62 5.86 3.75 -16.54
C LEU A 62 5.89 3.94 -18.07
N PRO A 63 6.07 5.17 -18.57
CA PRO A 63 6.41 5.41 -19.97
C PRO A 63 7.63 4.59 -20.41
N GLU A 64 7.70 4.25 -21.69
CA GLU A 64 8.79 3.42 -22.24
C GLU A 64 10.18 4.06 -22.02
N ASP A 65 10.30 5.36 -22.23
CA ASP A 65 11.55 6.10 -22.01
C ASP A 65 12.01 6.06 -20.55
N ASP A 66 11.07 6.10 -19.59
CA ASP A 66 11.36 6.00 -18.16
C ASP A 66 11.77 4.57 -17.79
N CYS A 67 11.08 3.56 -18.34
CA CYS A 67 11.47 2.15 -18.22
C CYS A 67 12.91 1.94 -18.71
N TRP A 68 13.23 2.45 -19.90
CA TRP A 68 14.55 2.31 -20.48
C TRP A 68 15.63 3.06 -19.68
N SER A 69 15.27 4.22 -19.11
CA SER A 69 16.17 4.97 -18.24
C SER A 69 16.51 4.20 -16.96
N ILE A 70 15.53 3.55 -16.32
CA ILE A 70 15.76 2.68 -15.16
C ILE A 70 16.66 1.51 -15.55
N ILE A 71 16.37 0.82 -16.65
CA ILE A 71 17.16 -0.32 -17.13
C ILE A 71 18.60 0.09 -17.40
N LYS A 72 18.83 1.19 -18.13
CA LYS A 72 20.17 1.72 -18.40
C LYS A 72 20.93 2.03 -17.11
N ASN A 73 20.28 2.67 -16.14
CA ASN A 73 20.90 3.00 -14.87
C ASN A 73 21.28 1.75 -14.07
N VAL A 74 20.44 0.71 -14.06
CA VAL A 74 20.75 -0.55 -13.37
C VAL A 74 21.85 -1.33 -14.10
N ALA A 75 21.80 -1.39 -15.43
CA ALA A 75 22.73 -2.17 -16.23
C ALA A 75 24.12 -1.52 -16.35
N PHE A 76 24.19 -0.19 -16.36
CA PHE A 76 25.41 0.56 -16.68
C PHE A 76 25.79 1.65 -15.68
N GLY A 77 24.96 1.95 -14.68
CA GLY A 77 25.19 3.04 -13.71
C GLY A 77 26.14 2.71 -12.56
N HIS A 78 26.86 1.58 -12.60
CA HIS A 78 27.87 1.20 -11.62
C HIS A 78 29.28 1.09 -12.25
N GLY A 79 29.49 1.76 -13.39
CA GLY A 79 30.78 1.89 -14.07
C GLY A 79 31.51 3.17 -13.72
#